data_AF-A0A7C4BLA5-F1
#
_entry.id   AF-A0A7C4BLA5-F1
#
_cell.length_a   1.000
_cell.length_b   1.000
_cell.length_c   1.000
_cell.angle_alpha   90.00
_cell.angle_beta   90.00
_cell.angle_gamma   90.00
#
_symmetry.space_group_name_H-M   'P 1'
#
loop_
_entity.id
_entity.type
_entity.pdbx_description
1 polymer ?
#
loop_
_entity_poly.entity_id
_entity_poly.type
_entity_poly.pdbx_seq_one_letter_code
_entity_poly.pdbx_strand_id
1 'polypeptide(L)'
;MIGSELIMILPFLAVPLVAHVQKAKTNDELAKMYSSSSCKQCHVKEYEEWSRSLHAKSLIGSPRIISAPRTLATIRNFILDRKRRKLFTAQRTDRISTKLTPLLKKAPLRKSL
;
A
#
# COMPACT_ATOMS: atom_id res chain seq x y z
N MET A 1 36.92 34.01 -4.87
CA MET A 1 36.87 32.55 -5.11
C MET A 1 35.48 31.99 -4.73
N ILE A 2 34.41 32.39 -5.44
CA ILE A 2 33.00 32.04 -5.06
C ILE A 2 32.26 31.35 -6.23
N GLY A 3 32.89 31.19 -7.40
CA GLY A 3 32.22 30.73 -8.64
C GLY A 3 32.03 29.22 -8.78
N SER A 4 32.85 28.39 -8.14
CA SER A 4 32.82 26.92 -8.28
C SER A 4 31.80 26.23 -7.36
N GLU A 5 31.53 26.79 -6.19
CA GLU A 5 30.61 26.20 -5.19
C GLU A 5 29.15 26.25 -5.65
N LEU A 6 28.77 27.33 -6.35
CA LEU A 6 27.41 27.49 -6.90
C LEU A 6 27.07 26.43 -7.96
N ILE A 7 28.06 25.98 -8.73
CA ILE A 7 27.87 24.98 -9.80
C ILE A 7 27.52 23.61 -9.20
N MET A 8 28.07 23.28 -8.03
CA MET A 8 27.80 22.00 -7.37
C MET A 8 26.43 21.97 -6.66
N ILE A 9 25.94 23.12 -6.18
CA ILE A 9 24.67 23.25 -5.45
C ILE A 9 23.47 23.40 -6.40
N LEU A 10 23.68 24.03 -7.57
CA LEU A 10 22.63 24.27 -8.57
C LEU A 10 21.84 23.01 -9.00
N PRO A 11 22.47 21.85 -9.29
CA PRO A 11 21.70 20.65 -9.65
C PRO A 11 20.85 20.12 -8.49
N PHE A 12 21.29 20.27 -7.24
CA PHE A 12 20.54 19.80 -6.07
C PHE A 12 19.24 20.60 -5.84
N LEU A 13 19.21 21.90 -6.17
CA LEU A 13 17.99 22.70 -6.12
C LEU A 13 17.06 22.46 -7.32
N ALA A 14 17.59 22.10 -8.49
CA ALA A 14 16.80 21.89 -9.69
C ALA A 14 16.10 20.51 -9.74
N VAL A 15 16.69 19.48 -9.13
CA VAL A 15 16.15 18.10 -9.14
C VAL A 15 14.70 17.98 -8.61
N PRO A 16 14.30 18.56 -7.45
CA PRO A 16 12.94 18.38 -6.94
C PRO A 16 11.88 19.06 -7.83
N LEU A 17 12.22 20.06 -8.64
CA LEU A 17 11.25 20.76 -9.48
C LEU A 17 10.84 19.98 -10.74
N VAL A 18 11.71 19.08 -11.23
CA VAL A 18 11.51 18.38 -12.52
C VAL A 18 11.03 16.93 -12.32
N ALA A 19 11.10 16.39 -11.10
CA ALA A 19 10.71 15.02 -10.80
C ALA A 19 9.18 14.81 -10.74
N HIS A 20 8.50 14.85 -11.88
CA HIS A 20 7.10 14.42 -12.02
C HIS A 20 7.02 12.94 -12.40
N VAL A 21 7.15 12.04 -11.42
CA VAL A 21 6.90 10.61 -11.63
C VAL A 21 5.39 10.36 -11.52
N GLN A 22 4.80 9.76 -12.58
CA GLN A 22 3.40 9.35 -12.54
C GLN A 22 3.19 8.29 -11.46
N LYS A 23 2.29 8.58 -10.52
CA LYS A 23 1.94 7.65 -9.44
C LYS A 23 1.02 6.57 -9.98
N ALA A 24 1.43 5.31 -9.84
CA ALA A 24 0.59 4.17 -10.18
C ALA A 24 -0.72 4.18 -9.38
N LYS A 25 -1.83 3.86 -10.04
CA LYS A 25 -3.18 3.76 -9.43
C LYS A 25 -3.47 2.36 -8.91
N THR A 26 -2.77 1.35 -9.41
CA THR A 26 -2.96 -0.06 -9.04
C THR A 26 -1.63 -0.75 -8.73
N ASN A 27 -1.69 -1.86 -7.98
CA ASN A 27 -0.51 -2.66 -7.68
C ASN A 27 0.09 -3.30 -8.93
N ASP A 28 -0.74 -3.70 -9.90
CA ASP A 28 -0.28 -4.32 -11.15
C ASP A 28 0.48 -3.30 -12.02
N GLU A 29 -0.01 -2.07 -12.07
CA GLU A 29 0.67 -0.96 -12.74
C GLU A 29 2.03 -0.67 -12.08
N LEU A 30 2.07 -0.62 -10.75
CA LEU A 30 3.32 -0.42 -10.00
C LEU A 30 4.32 -1.57 -10.26
N ALA A 31 3.85 -2.82 -10.23
CA ALA A 31 4.67 -4.00 -10.50
C ALA A 31 5.22 -3.97 -11.93
N LYS A 32 4.43 -3.49 -12.90
CA LYS A 32 4.88 -3.34 -14.29
C LYS A 32 5.93 -2.23 -14.44
N MET A 33 5.76 -1.10 -13.77
CA MET A 33 6.71 0.03 -13.82
C MET A 33 8.10 -0.33 -13.29
N TYR A 34 8.16 -1.19 -12.28
CA TYR A 34 9.41 -1.56 -11.59
C TYR A 34 9.76 -3.05 -11.70
N SER A 35 9.25 -3.73 -12.74
CA SER A 35 9.56 -5.15 -12.94
C SER A 35 11.02 -5.34 -13.33
N SER A 36 11.71 -6.26 -12.65
CA SER A 36 13.07 -6.68 -13.01
C SER A 36 13.12 -7.65 -14.20
N SER A 37 11.96 -8.02 -14.78
CA SER A 37 11.87 -9.03 -15.85
C SER A 37 12.59 -8.61 -17.13
N SER A 38 12.60 -7.33 -17.46
CA SER A 38 13.33 -6.80 -18.62
C SER A 38 14.84 -6.92 -18.44
N CYS A 39 15.34 -6.79 -17.21
CA CYS A 39 16.78 -6.82 -16.91
C CYS A 39 17.42 -8.18 -17.22
N LYS A 40 16.66 -9.28 -17.21
CA LYS A 40 17.15 -10.62 -17.58
C LYS A 40 17.74 -10.66 -19.00
N GLN A 41 17.27 -9.80 -19.91
CA GLN A 41 17.73 -9.81 -21.30
C GLN A 41 19.20 -9.40 -21.45
N CYS A 42 19.68 -8.48 -20.60
CA CYS A 42 21.05 -7.96 -20.64
C CYS A 42 21.92 -8.41 -19.45
N HIS A 43 21.31 -8.75 -18.31
CA HIS A 43 22.00 -9.10 -17.05
C HIS A 43 21.57 -10.47 -16.56
N VAL A 44 21.81 -11.50 -17.38
CA VAL A 44 21.34 -12.87 -17.11
C VAL A 44 21.91 -13.40 -15.79
N LYS A 45 23.22 -13.23 -15.58
CA LYS A 45 23.93 -13.78 -14.41
C LYS A 45 23.44 -13.15 -13.12
N GLU A 46 23.37 -11.82 -13.07
CA GLU A 46 22.93 -11.07 -11.90
C GLU A 46 21.44 -11.32 -11.62
N TYR A 47 20.62 -11.43 -12.67
CA TYR A 47 19.22 -11.79 -12.53
C TYR A 47 19.04 -13.19 -11.93
N GLU A 48 19.81 -14.18 -12.41
CA GLU A 48 19.74 -15.53 -11.85
C GLU A 48 20.15 -15.57 -10.38
N GLU A 49 21.26 -14.92 -10.03
CA GLU A 49 21.73 -14.83 -8.64
C GLU A 49 20.70 -14.14 -7.74
N TRP A 50 20.20 -12.98 -8.16
CA TRP A 50 19.14 -12.26 -7.47
C TRP A 50 17.88 -13.12 -7.30
N SER A 51 17.42 -13.79 -8.37
CA SER A 51 16.17 -14.57 -8.36
C SER A 51 16.21 -15.76 -7.38
N ARG A 52 17.40 -16.32 -7.13
CA ARG A 52 17.60 -17.41 -6.16
C ARG A 52 17.70 -16.91 -4.72
N SER A 53 18.08 -15.65 -4.53
CA SER A 53 18.26 -15.03 -3.21
C SER A 53 16.96 -14.88 -2.42
N LEU A 54 17.08 -14.55 -1.12
CA LEU A 54 15.93 -14.20 -0.29
C LEU A 54 15.33 -12.83 -0.64
N HIS A 55 16.10 -11.93 -1.28
CA HIS A 55 15.62 -10.60 -1.65
C HIS A 55 14.59 -10.62 -2.78
N ALA A 56 14.63 -11.63 -3.66
CA ALA A 56 13.63 -11.82 -4.71
C ALA A 56 12.35 -12.50 -4.20
N LYS A 57 12.38 -13.08 -2.99
CA LYS A 57 11.25 -13.83 -2.43
C LYS A 57 10.44 -12.91 -1.52
N SER A 58 9.12 -12.93 -1.68
CA SER A 58 8.22 -12.24 -0.74
C SER A 58 8.43 -12.79 0.68
N LEU A 59 8.59 -11.88 1.65
CA LEU A 59 8.63 -12.24 3.07
C LEU A 59 7.35 -12.96 3.50
N ILE A 60 6.22 -12.62 2.88
CA ILE A 60 4.94 -13.31 3.02
C ILE A 60 4.96 -14.51 2.08
N GLY A 61 5.39 -15.68 2.58
CA GLY A 61 5.50 -16.87 1.74
C GLY A 61 6.75 -17.71 1.97
N SER A 62 7.77 -17.17 2.64
CA SER A 62 8.99 -17.93 2.94
C SER A 62 8.68 -19.09 3.89
N PRO A 63 9.15 -20.32 3.62
CA PRO A 63 8.93 -21.47 4.51
C PRO A 63 9.32 -21.16 5.96
N ARG A 64 10.42 -20.42 6.17
CA ARG A 64 10.87 -20.00 7.51
C ARG A 64 9.89 -19.05 8.21
N ILE A 65 9.21 -18.18 7.47
CA ILE A 65 8.24 -17.23 8.01
C ILE A 65 6.90 -17.92 8.29
N ILE A 66 6.44 -18.80 7.41
CA ILE A 66 5.15 -19.51 7.56
C ILE A 66 5.23 -20.60 8.64
N SER A 67 6.37 -21.28 8.77
CA SER A 67 6.58 -22.34 9.77
C SER A 67 6.92 -21.82 11.17
N ALA A 68 7.19 -20.52 11.32
CA ALA A 68 7.44 -19.92 12.62
C ALA A 68 6.11 -19.74 13.40
N PRO A 69 5.93 -20.40 14.56
CA PRO A 69 4.66 -20.38 15.30
C PRO A 69 4.24 -18.98 15.75
N ARG A 70 5.22 -18.11 16.09
CA ARG A 70 4.94 -16.70 16.42
C ARG A 70 4.42 -15.91 15.23
N THR A 71 4.97 -16.13 14.04
CA THR A 71 4.55 -15.40 12.84
C THR A 71 3.16 -15.82 12.38
N LEU A 72 2.86 -17.12 12.43
CA LEU A 72 1.52 -17.64 12.14
C LEU A 72 0.47 -17.05 13.10
N ALA A 73 0.79 -16.94 14.39
CA ALA A 73 -0.09 -16.31 15.37
C ALA A 73 -0.32 -14.82 15.06
N THR A 74 0.72 -14.08 14.68
CA THR A 74 0.61 -12.67 14.28
C THR A 74 -0.25 -12.50 13.04
N ILE A 75 -0.03 -13.30 11.99
CA ILE A 75 -0.83 -13.26 10.75
C ILE A 75 -2.28 -13.63 11.05
N ARG A 76 -2.52 -14.68 11.84
CA ARG A 76 -3.86 -15.08 12.28
C ARG A 76 -4.56 -13.95 13.02
N ASN A 77 -3.88 -13.33 13.99
CA ASN A 77 -4.44 -12.23 14.76
C ASN A 77 -4.76 -11.02 13.87
N PHE A 78 -3.90 -10.70 12.92
CA PHE A 78 -4.15 -9.64 11.94
C PHE A 78 -5.39 -9.91 11.08
N ILE A 79 -5.55 -11.15 10.59
CA ILE A 79 -6.73 -11.55 9.82
C ILE A 79 -8.00 -11.48 10.66
N LEU A 80 -7.95 -12.01 11.89
CA LEU A 80 -9.08 -11.99 12.82
C LEU A 80 -9.48 -10.57 13.20
N ASP A 81 -8.51 -9.69 13.43
CA ASP A 81 -8.72 -8.28 13.75
C ASP A 81 -9.37 -7.52 12.57
N ARG A 82 -8.94 -7.80 11.33
CA ARG A 82 -9.59 -7.24 10.13
C ARG A 82 -11.05 -7.66 10.02
N LYS A 83 -11.36 -8.94 10.30
CA LYS A 83 -12.73 -9.46 10.30
C LYS A 83 -13.57 -8.79 11.40
N ARG A 84 -13.01 -8.66 12.60
CA ARG A 84 -13.65 -7.99 13.74
C ARG A 84 -13.98 -6.53 13.44
N ARG A 85 -13.04 -5.78 12.85
CA ARG A 85 -13.29 -4.38 12.44
C ARG A 85 -14.45 -4.27 11.46
N LYS A 86 -14.51 -5.13 10.43
CA LYS A 86 -15.61 -5.14 9.45
C LYS A 86 -16.96 -5.43 10.11
N LEU A 87 -17.00 -6.41 11.01
CA LEU A 87 -18.20 -6.75 11.76
C LEU A 87 -18.65 -5.59 12.67
N PHE A 88 -17.71 -4.93 13.33
CA PHE A 88 -18.01 -3.77 14.18
C PHE A 88 -18.56 -2.59 13.38
N THR A 89 -18.00 -2.30 12.19
CA THR A 89 -18.55 -1.27 11.30
C THR A 89 -19.95 -1.61 10.81
N ALA A 90 -20.21 -2.87 10.45
CA ALA A 90 -21.54 -3.32 10.01
C ALA A 90 -22.57 -3.24 11.15
N GLN A 91 -22.22 -3.70 12.35
CA GLN A 91 -23.10 -3.60 13.52
C GLN A 91 -23.36 -2.14 13.93
N ARG A 92 -22.39 -1.24 13.72
CA ARG A 92 -22.54 0.19 13.99
C ARG A 92 -23.51 0.84 13.01
N THR A 93 -23.42 0.52 11.72
CA THR A 93 -24.36 1.04 10.72
C THR A 93 -25.78 0.53 10.98
N ASP A 94 -25.92 -0.74 11.39
CA ASP A 94 -27.23 -1.30 11.73
C ASP A 94 -27.83 -0.61 12.96
N ARG A 95 -27.06 -0.44 14.04
CA ARG A 95 -27.54 0.24 15.25
C ARG A 95 -27.95 1.69 14.97
N ILE A 96 -27.20 2.40 14.12
CA ILE A 96 -27.57 3.76 13.71
C ILE A 96 -28.88 3.71 12.92
N SER A 97 -29.01 2.81 11.93
CA SER A 97 -30.23 2.64 11.15
C SER A 97 -31.44 2.37 12.04
N THR A 98 -31.36 1.39 12.96
CA THR A 98 -32.46 1.04 13.87
C THR A 98 -32.83 2.20 14.81
N LYS A 99 -31.87 3.03 15.23
CA LYS A 99 -32.15 4.22 16.06
C LYS A 99 -32.69 5.41 15.26
N LEU A 100 -32.25 5.61 14.02
CA LEU A 100 -32.65 6.75 13.20
C LEU A 100 -34.01 6.55 12.52
N THR A 101 -34.34 5.32 12.14
CA THR A 101 -35.60 4.97 11.45
C THR A 101 -36.86 5.46 12.18
N PRO A 102 -37.02 5.29 13.52
CA PRO A 102 -38.17 5.84 14.23
C PRO A 102 -38.13 7.37 14.39
N LEU A 103 -36.97 8.01 14.25
CA LEU A 103 -36.85 9.47 14.32
C LEU A 103 -37.19 10.13 12.98
N LEU A 104 -36.77 9.53 11.86
CA LEU A 104 -37.13 9.98 10.52
C LEU A 104 -38.64 9.81 10.24
N LYS A 105 -39.26 8.74 10.74
CA LYS A 105 -40.73 8.55 10.65
C LYS A 105 -41.53 9.58 11.46
N LYS A 106 -40.92 10.25 12.45
CA LYS A 106 -41.55 11.26 13.30
C LYS A 106 -41.23 12.70 12.88
N ALA A 107 -40.30 12.90 11.95
CA ALA A 107 -39.96 14.23 11.47
C ALA A 107 -41.06 14.73 10.53
N PRO A 108 -41.76 15.85 10.84
CA PRO A 108 -42.69 16.45 9.89
C PRO A 108 -41.91 16.91 8.65
N LEU A 109 -42.39 16.53 7.46
CA LEU A 109 -41.84 17.00 6.19
C LEU A 109 -41.94 18.53 6.15
N ARG A 110 -40.82 19.21 6.40
CA ARG A 110 -40.68 20.65 6.20
C ARG A 110 -40.79 20.89 4.70
N LYS A 111 -41.98 21.26 4.22
CA LYS A 111 -42.18 21.72 2.85
C LYS A 111 -41.31 22.96 2.66
N SER A 112 -40.29 22.85 1.83
CA SER A 112 -39.51 23.97 1.32
C SER A 112 -40.44 24.85 0.48
N LEU A 113 -40.59 26.12 0.90
CA LEU A 113 -41.12 27.18 0.04
C LEU A 113 -40.20 27.42 -1.14
#